data_AF-A0A5J5F3K0-F1
#
_entry.id   AF-A0A5J5F3K0-F1
#
_cell.length_a   1.000
_cell.length_b   1.000
_cell.length_c   1.000
_cell.angle_alpha   90.00
_cell.angle_beta   90.00
_cell.angle_gamma   90.00
#
_symmetry.space_group_name_H-M   'P 1'
#
loop_
_entity.id
_entity.type
_entity.pdbx_description
1 polymer ?
#
loop_
_entity_poly.entity_id
_entity_poly.type
_entity_poly.pdbx_seq_one_letter_code
_entity_poly.pdbx_strand_id
1 'polypeptide(L)'
;MADPAATTLHTDNYYLVTGANGGLGLSIAKRLCRDFLLTQPSDKTVTIIFTTRSSRKSTATLSTLLSYLATLDAQGHAATLRVRFSTAQVDLTDLRSVIALAKHLNHTFPKLDAVIFNAGMGAFLGIDWLNAFKSLALNWVEAVTHPTYKIQAVGRVITQAGTGEDLGEIFCANVFGHYYLAHEVLPLLRKGLGRVVWISSLEAYAWAYSEKDLEGRAASHSYESSKRLTDVLALTSDLKATKPWADGFLGEQQNADGERKVKLFTCHPGICATSMVELPLVLWYCMTLAFYIARWLGSPWHSISTEAGANSAVHLALIGEEELKETKAERKKWGSGSDRAGREVLKITEVEGEGGEEWEALGRETWRQMEELRVMWKKRLEG
;
A
#
# COMPACT_ATOMS: atom_id res chain seq x y z
N MET A 1 -36.22 -18.77 8.08
CA MET A 1 -34.88 -19.31 8.36
C MET A 1 -33.91 -18.57 7.45
N ALA A 2 -32.89 -17.91 8.00
CA ALA A 2 -31.86 -17.27 7.18
C ALA A 2 -31.04 -18.32 6.43
N ASP A 3 -30.62 -18.03 5.21
CA ASP A 3 -29.78 -18.90 4.39
C ASP A 3 -28.41 -19.10 5.07
N PRO A 4 -27.99 -20.34 5.40
CA PRO A 4 -26.68 -20.63 5.99
C PRO A 4 -25.50 -20.10 5.13
N ALA A 5 -25.65 -20.07 3.81
CA ALA A 5 -24.65 -19.54 2.89
C ALA A 5 -24.55 -18.01 2.97
N ALA A 6 -25.67 -17.31 3.16
CA ALA A 6 -25.68 -15.86 3.39
C ALA A 6 -25.09 -15.49 4.76
N THR A 7 -25.25 -16.37 5.76
CA THR A 7 -24.77 -16.11 7.13
C THR A 7 -23.25 -16.31 7.24
N THR A 8 -22.69 -17.32 6.56
CA THR A 8 -21.24 -17.58 6.48
C THR A 8 -20.46 -16.51 5.71
N LEU A 9 -21.07 -15.91 4.67
CA LEU A 9 -20.48 -14.80 3.90
C LEU A 9 -20.28 -13.51 4.72
N HIS A 10 -21.00 -13.33 5.83
CA HIS A 10 -20.86 -12.17 6.72
C HIS A 10 -19.82 -12.36 7.84
N THR A 11 -19.50 -13.60 8.21
CA THR A 11 -18.54 -13.90 9.28
C THR A 11 -17.10 -14.03 8.76
N ASP A 12 -16.93 -14.48 7.52
CA ASP A 12 -15.61 -14.68 6.91
C ASP A 12 -15.13 -13.40 6.21
N ASN A 13 -13.89 -13.01 6.49
CA ASN A 13 -13.24 -11.82 5.93
C ASN A 13 -12.03 -12.23 5.09
N TYR A 14 -11.79 -11.53 3.99
CA TYR A 14 -10.72 -11.85 3.05
C TYR A 14 -9.85 -10.62 2.79
N TYR A 15 -8.60 -10.68 3.26
CA TYR A 15 -7.65 -9.57 3.15
C TYR A 15 -6.48 -9.94 2.26
N LEU A 16 -6.26 -9.16 1.20
CA LEU A 16 -5.13 -9.33 0.30
C LEU A 16 -3.98 -8.40 0.72
N VAL A 17 -2.75 -8.94 0.84
CA VAL A 17 -1.54 -8.15 1.09
C VAL A 17 -0.50 -8.44 0.00
N THR A 18 -0.13 -7.41 -0.75
CA THR A 18 0.89 -7.56 -1.80
C THR A 18 2.31 -7.46 -1.24
N GLY A 19 3.22 -8.33 -1.68
CA GLY A 19 4.65 -8.23 -1.33
C GLY A 19 4.95 -8.54 0.14
N ALA A 20 4.44 -9.66 0.64
CA ALA A 20 4.52 -10.04 2.05
C ALA A 20 5.75 -10.91 2.41
N ASN A 21 6.73 -11.04 1.51
CA ASN A 21 7.85 -11.96 1.73
C ASN A 21 8.90 -11.47 2.74
N GLY A 22 8.75 -10.28 3.29
CA GLY A 22 9.66 -9.67 4.26
C GLY A 22 9.27 -8.22 4.55
N GLY A 23 10.09 -7.52 5.33
CA GLY A 23 9.95 -6.10 5.61
C GLY A 23 8.56 -5.71 6.13
N LEU A 24 8.02 -4.62 5.60
CA LEU A 24 6.71 -4.08 5.98
C LEU A 24 5.56 -5.03 5.66
N GLY A 25 5.54 -5.66 4.48
CA GLY A 25 4.43 -6.53 4.06
C GLY A 25 4.25 -7.76 4.95
N LEU A 26 5.35 -8.37 5.41
CA LEU A 26 5.28 -9.46 6.39
C LEU A 26 4.73 -8.97 7.74
N SER A 27 5.15 -7.78 8.19
CA SER A 27 4.66 -7.19 9.43
C SER A 27 3.18 -6.79 9.34
N ILE A 28 2.70 -6.33 8.19
CA ILE A 28 1.28 -6.10 7.92
C ILE A 28 0.51 -7.42 8.08
N ALA A 29 0.96 -8.51 7.45
CA ALA A 29 0.29 -9.81 7.57
C ALA A 29 0.26 -10.32 9.03
N LYS A 30 1.36 -10.17 9.77
CA LYS A 30 1.40 -10.52 11.21
C LYS A 30 0.44 -9.65 12.03
N ARG A 31 0.47 -8.33 11.86
CA ARG A 31 -0.44 -7.43 12.58
C ARG A 31 -1.89 -7.67 12.23
N LEU A 32 -2.23 -7.98 10.97
CA LEU A 32 -3.59 -8.38 10.62
C LEU A 32 -4.04 -9.59 11.44
N CYS A 33 -3.18 -10.59 11.69
CA CYS A 33 -3.54 -11.72 12.54
C CYS A 33 -3.87 -11.24 13.97
N ARG A 34 -2.95 -10.50 14.59
CA ARG A 34 -3.08 -10.06 15.98
C ARG A 34 -4.23 -9.08 16.16
N ASP A 35 -4.24 -8.00 15.39
CA ASP A 35 -5.17 -6.89 15.55
C ASP A 35 -6.59 -7.30 15.15
N PHE A 36 -6.76 -8.20 14.18
CA PHE A 36 -8.08 -8.78 13.88
C PHE A 36 -8.63 -9.56 15.07
N LEU A 37 -7.81 -10.41 15.70
CA LEU A 37 -8.25 -11.21 16.86
C LEU A 37 -8.64 -10.33 18.05
N LEU A 38 -7.93 -9.21 18.24
CA LEU A 38 -8.15 -8.27 19.34
C LEU A 38 -9.34 -7.33 19.12
N THR A 39 -9.64 -6.96 17.87
CA THR A 39 -10.62 -5.90 17.57
C THR A 39 -11.93 -6.42 16.97
N GLN A 40 -11.90 -7.57 16.29
CA GLN A 40 -13.08 -8.10 15.61
C GLN A 40 -13.85 -9.11 16.48
N PRO A 41 -15.19 -9.15 16.37
CA PRO A 41 -16.04 -10.12 17.07
C PRO A 41 -15.57 -11.57 16.92
N SER A 42 -15.73 -12.36 17.98
CA SER A 42 -15.17 -13.72 18.09
C SER A 42 -15.75 -14.74 17.10
N ASP A 43 -16.93 -14.48 16.56
CA ASP A 43 -17.59 -15.27 15.51
C ASP A 43 -17.03 -15.00 14.11
N LYS A 44 -16.25 -13.91 13.93
CA LYS A 44 -15.61 -13.60 12.65
C LYS A 44 -14.30 -14.35 12.47
N THR A 45 -14.05 -14.76 11.23
CA THR A 45 -12.79 -15.34 10.78
C THR A 45 -12.16 -14.48 9.68
N VAL A 46 -10.86 -14.64 9.45
CA VAL A 46 -10.11 -13.95 8.40
C VAL A 46 -9.24 -14.93 7.62
N THR A 47 -9.26 -14.80 6.30
CA THR A 47 -8.29 -15.41 5.39
C THR A 47 -7.36 -14.31 4.91
N ILE A 48 -6.09 -14.36 5.32
CA ILE A 48 -5.05 -13.45 4.84
C ILE A 48 -4.43 -14.08 3.59
N ILE A 49 -4.75 -13.49 2.45
CA ILE A 49 -4.20 -13.82 1.14
C ILE A 49 -2.96 -12.97 0.97
N PHE A 50 -1.79 -13.58 0.86
CA PHE A 50 -0.56 -12.81 0.69
C PHE A 50 0.17 -13.19 -0.59
N THR A 51 0.77 -12.19 -1.23
CA THR A 51 1.50 -12.40 -2.48
C THR A 51 3.00 -12.33 -2.31
N THR A 52 3.71 -13.14 -3.09
CA THR A 52 5.17 -13.05 -3.26
C THR A 52 5.54 -13.25 -4.73
N ARG A 53 6.82 -13.05 -5.09
CA ARG A 53 7.31 -13.24 -6.46
C ARG A 53 7.67 -14.69 -6.81
N SER A 54 7.66 -15.63 -5.85
CA SER A 54 8.02 -17.03 -6.14
C SER A 54 7.50 -18.03 -5.12
N SER A 55 7.30 -19.28 -5.54
CA SER A 55 6.79 -20.36 -4.66
C SER A 55 7.66 -20.53 -3.40
N ARG A 56 8.99 -20.46 -3.55
CA ARG A 56 9.93 -20.56 -2.43
C ARG A 56 9.69 -19.47 -1.39
N LYS A 57 9.49 -18.22 -1.83
CA LYS A 57 9.20 -17.09 -0.94
C LYS A 57 7.83 -17.29 -0.28
N SER A 58 6.81 -17.72 -1.03
CA SER A 58 5.49 -18.01 -0.46
C SER A 58 5.55 -19.07 0.65
N THR A 59 6.26 -20.19 0.45
CA THR A 59 6.42 -21.23 1.46
C THR A 59 7.14 -20.72 2.72
N ALA A 60 8.22 -19.95 2.56
CA ALA A 60 8.97 -19.40 3.69
C ALA A 60 8.13 -18.40 4.50
N THR A 61 7.37 -17.55 3.81
CA THR A 61 6.43 -16.60 4.44
C THR A 61 5.30 -17.33 5.16
N LEU A 62 4.71 -18.35 4.54
CA LEU A 62 3.66 -19.16 5.16
C LEU A 62 4.17 -19.80 6.45
N SER A 63 5.36 -20.41 6.42
CA SER A 63 5.98 -21.00 7.62
C SER A 63 6.14 -19.96 8.72
N THR A 64 6.61 -18.75 8.38
CA THR A 64 6.80 -17.68 9.36
C THR A 64 5.48 -17.22 9.98
N LEU A 65 4.42 -17.11 9.18
CA LEU A 65 3.09 -16.70 9.64
C LEU A 65 2.41 -17.78 10.48
N LEU A 66 2.55 -19.06 10.12
CA LEU A 66 2.05 -20.18 10.92
C LEU A 66 2.77 -20.27 12.27
N SER A 67 4.10 -20.09 12.30
CA SER A 67 4.85 -20.02 13.57
C SER A 67 4.37 -18.84 14.43
N TYR A 68 4.13 -17.68 13.83
CA TYR A 68 3.57 -16.53 14.56
C TYR A 68 2.16 -16.82 15.10
N LEU A 69 1.30 -17.47 14.31
CA LEU A 69 -0.04 -17.85 14.74
C LEU A 69 -0.02 -18.79 15.95
N ALA A 70 0.92 -19.75 15.98
CA ALA A 70 1.12 -20.62 17.14
C ALA A 70 1.53 -19.84 18.40
N THR A 71 2.29 -18.74 18.26
CA THR A 71 2.60 -17.88 19.42
C THR A 71 1.37 -17.15 19.97
N LEU A 72 0.44 -16.74 19.10
CA LEU A 72 -0.82 -16.12 19.51
C LEU A 72 -1.75 -17.13 20.19
N ASP A 73 -1.77 -18.37 19.71
CA ASP A 73 -2.50 -19.46 20.38
C ASP A 73 -1.95 -19.76 21.77
N ALA A 74 -0.63 -19.81 21.93
CA ALA A 74 0.01 -19.98 23.24
C ALA A 74 -0.32 -18.84 24.22
N GLN A 75 -0.68 -17.66 23.71
CA GLN A 75 -1.15 -16.51 24.48
C GLN A 75 -2.67 -16.55 24.76
N GLY A 76 -3.38 -17.58 24.29
CA GLY A 76 -4.81 -17.77 24.56
C GLY A 76 -5.75 -17.12 23.55
N HIS A 77 -5.27 -16.67 22.37
CA HIS A 77 -6.10 -15.97 21.39
C HIS A 77 -6.97 -16.87 20.48
N ALA A 78 -6.86 -18.20 20.58
CA ALA A 78 -7.55 -19.15 19.70
C ALA A 78 -7.42 -18.79 18.20
N ALA A 79 -6.22 -18.33 17.84
CA ALA A 79 -5.83 -17.78 16.56
C ALA A 79 -6.01 -18.78 15.41
N THR A 80 -5.67 -20.06 15.62
CA THR A 80 -5.84 -21.11 14.59
C THR A 80 -7.29 -21.41 14.21
N LEU A 81 -8.26 -21.07 15.07
CA LEU A 81 -9.68 -21.22 14.76
C LEU A 81 -10.23 -20.09 13.88
N ARG A 82 -9.58 -18.91 13.92
CA ARG A 82 -10.11 -17.67 13.34
C ARG A 82 -9.25 -17.11 12.20
N VAL A 83 -7.99 -17.51 12.06
CA VAL A 83 -7.09 -16.99 11.03
C VAL A 83 -6.65 -18.11 10.11
N ARG A 84 -6.80 -17.89 8.80
CA ARG A 84 -6.33 -18.77 7.74
C ARG A 84 -5.41 -18.01 6.81
N PHE A 85 -4.54 -18.74 6.12
CA PHE A 85 -3.64 -18.17 5.13
C PHE A 85 -3.90 -18.75 3.75
N SER A 86 -3.83 -17.90 2.73
CA SER A 86 -3.71 -18.34 1.34
C SER A 86 -2.55 -17.62 0.68
N THR A 87 -1.91 -18.29 -0.26
CA THR A 87 -0.74 -17.77 -0.97
C THR A 87 -1.07 -17.55 -2.42
N ALA A 88 -0.62 -16.44 -2.98
CA ALA A 88 -0.67 -16.21 -4.42
C ALA A 88 0.67 -15.63 -4.91
N GLN A 89 0.86 -15.62 -6.23
CA GLN A 89 2.07 -15.08 -6.85
C GLN A 89 1.72 -13.90 -7.73
N VAL A 90 2.59 -12.89 -7.69
CA VAL A 90 2.49 -11.76 -8.60
C VAL A 90 3.85 -11.10 -8.78
N ASP A 91 4.16 -10.79 -10.03
CA ASP A 91 5.12 -9.75 -10.37
C ASP A 91 4.35 -8.53 -10.87
N LEU A 92 4.40 -7.43 -10.12
CA LEU A 92 3.69 -6.18 -10.48
C LEU A 92 4.34 -5.45 -11.65
N THR A 93 5.54 -5.87 -12.06
CA THR A 93 6.20 -5.37 -13.27
C THR A 93 5.79 -6.13 -14.54
N ASP A 94 4.97 -7.18 -14.40
CA ASP A 94 4.39 -7.96 -15.51
C ASP A 94 2.87 -7.95 -15.43
N LEU A 95 2.22 -7.20 -16.32
CA LEU A 95 0.76 -7.07 -16.34
C LEU A 95 0.04 -8.40 -16.62
N ARG A 96 0.68 -9.37 -17.30
CA ARG A 96 0.10 -10.71 -17.46
C ARG A 96 0.10 -11.47 -16.15
N SER A 97 1.15 -11.34 -15.35
CA SER A 97 1.18 -11.87 -13.99
C SER A 97 0.08 -11.25 -13.12
N VAL A 98 -0.17 -9.94 -13.26
CA VAL A 98 -1.28 -9.24 -12.56
C VAL A 98 -2.65 -9.80 -12.97
N ILE A 99 -2.91 -9.95 -14.27
CA ILE A 99 -4.16 -10.53 -14.78
C ILE A 99 -4.34 -11.98 -14.31
N ALA A 100 -3.27 -12.78 -14.32
CA ALA A 100 -3.31 -14.16 -13.85
C ALA A 100 -3.67 -14.24 -12.36
N LEU A 101 -3.08 -13.37 -11.53
CA LEU A 101 -3.46 -13.24 -10.12
C LEU A 101 -4.94 -12.88 -9.99
N ALA A 102 -5.40 -11.84 -10.69
CA ALA A 102 -6.78 -11.38 -10.57
C ALA A 102 -7.79 -12.46 -10.99
N LYS A 103 -7.52 -13.22 -12.06
CA LYS A 103 -8.34 -14.38 -12.47
C LYS A 103 -8.38 -15.44 -11.37
N HIS A 104 -7.22 -15.80 -10.81
CA HIS A 104 -7.15 -16.76 -9.71
C HIS A 104 -7.97 -16.29 -8.50
N LEU A 105 -7.84 -15.03 -8.10
CA LEU A 105 -8.58 -14.47 -6.98
C LEU A 105 -10.09 -14.50 -7.22
N ASN A 106 -10.55 -14.02 -8.39
CA ASN A 106 -11.97 -13.99 -8.75
C ASN A 106 -12.61 -15.39 -8.79
N HIS A 107 -11.84 -16.42 -9.14
CA HIS A 107 -12.31 -17.80 -9.16
C HIS A 107 -12.29 -18.48 -7.78
N THR A 108 -11.37 -18.07 -6.89
CA THR A 108 -11.09 -18.80 -5.65
C THR A 108 -11.83 -18.24 -4.45
N PHE A 109 -12.02 -16.91 -4.39
CA PHE A 109 -12.55 -16.24 -3.22
C PHE A 109 -13.93 -15.64 -3.48
N PRO A 110 -14.81 -15.62 -2.48
CA PRO A 110 -16.17 -15.11 -2.65
C PRO A 110 -16.22 -13.58 -2.71
N LYS A 111 -15.30 -12.90 -2.02
CA LYS A 111 -15.20 -11.44 -1.89
C LYS A 111 -13.79 -11.02 -1.45
N LEU A 112 -13.54 -9.72 -1.42
CA LEU A 112 -12.39 -9.09 -0.75
C LEU A 112 -12.91 -7.95 0.12
N ASP A 113 -12.64 -8.03 1.42
CA ASP A 113 -13.05 -7.03 2.41
C ASP A 113 -11.98 -5.92 2.55
N ALA A 114 -10.70 -6.26 2.30
CA ALA A 114 -9.63 -5.28 2.18
C ALA A 114 -8.51 -5.77 1.26
N VAL A 115 -7.85 -4.84 0.59
CA VAL A 115 -6.64 -5.06 -0.20
C VAL A 115 -5.62 -4.01 0.20
N ILE A 116 -4.43 -4.46 0.61
CA ILE A 116 -3.32 -3.62 1.04
C ILE A 116 -2.21 -3.69 -0.01
N PHE A 117 -2.08 -2.61 -0.78
CA PHE A 117 -1.07 -2.43 -1.82
C PHE A 117 0.23 -1.90 -1.21
N ASN A 118 0.99 -2.84 -0.66
CA ASN A 118 2.27 -2.62 0.01
C ASN A 118 3.50 -2.79 -0.91
N ALA A 119 3.42 -3.65 -1.92
CA ALA A 119 4.58 -3.97 -2.72
C ALA A 119 5.11 -2.73 -3.46
N GLY A 120 6.42 -2.59 -3.51
CA GLY A 120 7.02 -1.48 -4.23
C GLY A 120 8.54 -1.55 -4.21
N MET A 121 9.15 -0.73 -5.05
CA MET A 121 10.58 -0.61 -5.21
C MET A 121 10.95 0.83 -5.55
N GLY A 122 12.22 1.17 -5.34
CA GLY A 122 12.81 2.40 -5.83
C GLY A 122 14.03 2.10 -6.70
N ALA A 123 14.45 3.07 -7.49
CA ALA A 123 15.59 2.94 -8.39
C ALA A 123 16.90 3.35 -7.72
N PHE A 124 17.12 2.97 -6.46
CA PHE A 124 18.25 3.46 -5.66
C PHE A 124 19.59 2.94 -6.18
N LEU A 125 20.49 3.86 -6.52
CA LEU A 125 21.87 3.57 -6.95
C LEU A 125 22.88 3.76 -5.82
N GLY A 126 22.56 4.61 -4.84
CA GLY A 126 23.47 4.90 -3.73
C GLY A 126 23.10 6.15 -2.95
N ILE A 127 24.07 6.67 -2.22
CA ILE A 127 23.95 7.83 -1.34
C ILE A 127 25.01 8.85 -1.73
N ASP A 128 24.61 10.11 -1.90
CA ASP A 128 25.53 11.26 -1.92
C ASP A 128 26.01 11.49 -0.48
N TRP A 129 27.13 10.86 -0.14
CA TRP A 129 27.67 10.92 1.22
C TRP A 129 28.03 12.32 1.67
N LEU A 130 28.52 13.18 0.76
CA LEU A 130 28.88 14.55 1.12
C LEU A 130 27.63 15.35 1.48
N ASN A 131 26.58 15.24 0.68
CA ASN A 131 25.31 15.87 1.01
C ASN A 131 24.71 15.26 2.30
N ALA A 132 24.74 13.94 2.46
CA ALA A 132 24.23 13.27 3.66
C ALA A 132 24.89 13.80 4.95
N PHE A 133 26.22 13.90 5.00
CA PHE A 133 26.92 14.44 6.16
C PHE A 133 26.59 15.91 6.42
N LYS A 134 26.48 16.72 5.36
CA LYS A 134 26.07 18.14 5.48
C LYS A 134 24.65 18.28 6.01
N SER A 135 23.69 17.55 5.44
CA SER A 135 22.29 17.57 5.85
C SER A 135 22.13 17.14 7.31
N LEU A 136 22.78 16.03 7.71
CA LEU A 136 22.75 15.55 9.09
C LEU A 136 23.32 16.57 10.09
N ALA A 137 24.40 17.26 9.71
CA ALA A 137 25.01 18.29 10.55
C ALA A 137 24.14 19.55 10.69
N LEU A 138 23.37 19.91 9.65
CA LEU A 138 22.51 21.09 9.65
C LEU A 138 21.19 20.86 10.38
N ASN A 139 20.50 19.77 10.07
CA ASN A 139 19.24 19.42 10.69
C ASN A 139 19.05 17.90 10.65
N TRP A 140 19.38 17.26 11.77
CA TRP A 140 19.35 15.81 11.89
C TRP A 140 17.99 15.21 11.58
N VAL A 141 16.92 15.75 12.19
CA VAL A 141 15.56 15.22 12.03
C VAL A 141 15.10 15.36 10.59
N GLU A 142 15.31 16.53 9.98
CA GLU A 142 14.96 16.76 8.59
C GLU A 142 15.72 15.83 7.65
N ALA A 143 17.03 15.72 7.83
CA ALA A 143 17.89 14.91 6.96
C ALA A 143 17.47 13.44 6.89
N VAL A 144 17.03 12.84 8.00
CA VAL A 144 16.57 11.44 8.02
C VAL A 144 15.07 11.26 7.81
N THR A 145 14.28 12.35 7.84
CA THR A 145 12.84 12.33 7.50
C THR A 145 12.60 12.56 6.02
N HIS A 146 13.34 13.50 5.44
CA HIS A 146 13.24 13.97 4.07
C HIS A 146 14.63 13.96 3.39
N PRO A 147 15.21 12.77 3.16
CA PRO A 147 16.58 12.64 2.68
C PRO A 147 16.76 13.14 1.24
N THR A 148 17.53 14.22 1.07
CA THR A 148 17.87 14.82 -0.24
C THR A 148 19.16 14.25 -0.87
N TYR A 149 19.70 13.18 -0.28
CA TYR A 149 20.99 12.59 -0.64
C TYR A 149 20.87 11.19 -1.24
N LYS A 150 19.66 10.76 -1.61
CA LYS A 150 19.45 9.48 -2.30
C LYS A 150 19.74 9.66 -3.78
N ILE A 151 20.57 8.79 -4.34
CA ILE A 151 20.84 8.77 -5.78
C ILE A 151 19.95 7.71 -6.41
N GLN A 152 19.20 8.08 -7.43
CA GLN A 152 18.29 7.18 -8.16
C GLN A 152 18.63 7.12 -9.64
N ALA A 153 18.37 5.96 -10.26
CA ALA A 153 18.47 5.81 -11.70
C ALA A 153 17.29 6.49 -12.41
N VAL A 154 17.59 7.08 -13.56
CA VAL A 154 16.62 7.75 -14.44
C VAL A 154 16.42 6.90 -15.70
N GLY A 155 15.24 6.95 -16.32
CA GLY A 155 14.99 6.22 -17.56
C GLY A 155 14.74 4.72 -17.39
N ARG A 156 14.45 4.27 -16.16
CA ARG A 156 14.21 2.86 -15.87
C ARG A 156 12.86 2.41 -16.46
N VAL A 157 12.92 1.51 -17.42
CA VAL A 157 11.75 0.91 -18.07
C VAL A 157 11.77 -0.60 -17.95
N ILE A 158 10.59 -1.21 -18.07
CA ILE A 158 10.39 -2.65 -18.11
C ILE A 158 9.52 -3.01 -19.32
N THR A 159 10.01 -3.93 -20.15
CA THR A 159 9.31 -4.43 -21.33
C THR A 159 8.24 -5.44 -20.93
N GLN A 160 7.00 -5.20 -21.33
CA GLN A 160 5.87 -6.06 -21.01
C GLN A 160 5.84 -7.30 -21.90
N ALA A 161 5.89 -8.47 -21.27
CA ALA A 161 5.92 -9.75 -21.96
C ALA A 161 4.71 -9.92 -22.89
N GLY A 162 5.00 -10.26 -24.15
CA GLY A 162 4.00 -10.54 -25.18
C GLY A 162 3.42 -9.32 -25.91
N THR A 163 3.64 -8.10 -25.42
CA THR A 163 3.39 -6.87 -26.20
C THR A 163 4.69 -6.31 -26.81
N GLY A 164 5.82 -6.50 -26.11
CA GLY A 164 7.10 -5.91 -26.49
C GLY A 164 7.20 -4.41 -26.22
N GLU A 165 6.19 -3.81 -25.60
CA GLU A 165 6.17 -2.40 -25.25
C GLU A 165 6.70 -2.13 -23.84
N ASP A 166 7.33 -0.98 -23.67
CA ASP A 166 7.94 -0.57 -22.40
C ASP A 166 6.96 0.22 -21.52
N LEU A 167 7.09 0.04 -20.21
CA LEU A 167 6.50 0.86 -19.15
C LEU A 167 7.58 1.38 -18.21
N GLY A 168 7.38 2.53 -17.57
CA GLY A 168 8.22 2.96 -16.45
C GLY A 168 8.26 1.88 -15.36
N GLU A 169 9.45 1.38 -15.01
CA GLU A 169 9.62 0.20 -14.13
C GLU A 169 9.04 0.45 -12.73
N ILE A 170 9.40 1.60 -12.15
CA ILE A 170 9.00 2.01 -10.80
C ILE A 170 7.52 2.33 -10.77
N PHE A 171 7.02 3.02 -11.78
CA PHE A 171 5.59 3.29 -11.96
C PHE A 171 4.78 1.99 -12.07
N CYS A 172 5.24 1.03 -12.88
CA CYS A 172 4.57 -0.26 -13.04
C CYS A 172 4.52 -1.03 -11.72
N ALA A 173 5.65 -1.12 -11.02
CA ALA A 173 5.74 -1.84 -9.75
C ALA A 173 4.92 -1.19 -8.62
N ASN A 174 4.96 0.14 -8.49
CA ASN A 174 4.41 0.83 -7.32
C ASN A 174 2.95 1.25 -7.51
N VAL A 175 2.54 1.57 -8.74
CA VAL A 175 1.22 2.16 -9.03
C VAL A 175 0.46 1.34 -10.05
N PHE A 176 0.93 1.23 -11.29
CA PHE A 176 0.09 0.74 -12.39
C PHE A 176 -0.29 -0.73 -12.26
N GLY A 177 0.63 -1.60 -11.85
CA GLY A 177 0.32 -3.01 -11.60
C GLY A 177 -0.74 -3.18 -10.51
N HIS A 178 -0.68 -2.37 -9.44
CA HIS A 178 -1.71 -2.35 -8.40
C HIS A 178 -3.03 -1.74 -8.87
N TYR A 179 -2.96 -0.67 -9.67
CA TYR A 179 -4.13 0.00 -10.24
C TYR A 179 -4.90 -0.96 -11.13
N TYR A 180 -4.18 -1.66 -12.02
CA TYR A 180 -4.72 -2.68 -12.88
C TYR A 180 -5.31 -3.85 -12.05
N LEU A 181 -4.58 -4.32 -11.04
CA LEU A 181 -5.08 -5.37 -10.13
C LEU A 181 -6.38 -4.97 -9.44
N ALA A 182 -6.46 -3.76 -8.88
CA ALA A 182 -7.65 -3.26 -8.19
C ALA A 182 -8.89 -3.26 -9.09
N HIS A 183 -8.73 -2.84 -10.35
CA HIS A 183 -9.84 -2.89 -11.31
C HIS A 183 -10.25 -4.33 -11.64
N GLU A 184 -9.29 -5.23 -11.88
CA GLU A 184 -9.57 -6.62 -12.24
C GLU A 184 -10.22 -7.42 -11.09
N VAL A 185 -9.94 -7.07 -9.82
CA VAL A 185 -10.58 -7.67 -8.64
C VAL A 185 -11.76 -6.86 -8.10
N LEU A 186 -12.18 -5.81 -8.82
CA LEU A 186 -13.33 -4.99 -8.44
C LEU A 186 -14.61 -5.81 -8.18
N PRO A 187 -14.94 -6.88 -8.92
CA PRO A 187 -16.10 -7.72 -8.60
C PRO A 187 -16.04 -8.31 -7.18
N LEU A 188 -14.86 -8.68 -6.68
CA LEU A 188 -14.69 -9.19 -5.32
C LEU A 188 -14.79 -8.07 -4.28
N LEU A 189 -14.16 -6.93 -4.55
CA LEU A 189 -14.22 -5.75 -3.69
C LEU A 189 -15.68 -5.29 -3.52
N ARG A 190 -16.48 -5.26 -4.59
CA ARG A 190 -17.90 -4.89 -4.52
C ARG A 190 -18.71 -5.84 -3.65
N LYS A 191 -18.50 -7.16 -3.77
CA LYS A 191 -19.17 -8.15 -2.93
C LYS A 191 -18.82 -7.99 -1.45
N GLY A 192 -17.58 -7.59 -1.15
CA GLY A 192 -17.11 -7.38 0.22
C GLY A 192 -17.32 -5.98 0.78
N LEU A 193 -17.86 -5.04 -0.02
CA LEU A 193 -17.81 -3.61 0.30
C LEU A 193 -16.38 -3.18 0.68
N GLY A 194 -15.43 -3.73 -0.08
CA GLY A 194 -14.04 -3.79 0.29
C GLY A 194 -13.34 -2.44 0.22
N ARG A 195 -12.17 -2.42 0.85
CA ARG A 195 -11.33 -1.23 0.94
C ARG A 195 -10.01 -1.47 0.21
N VAL A 196 -9.49 -0.45 -0.44
CA VAL A 196 -8.15 -0.45 -1.02
C VAL A 196 -7.27 0.49 -0.20
N VAL A 197 -6.24 -0.06 0.45
CA VAL A 197 -5.28 0.69 1.26
C VAL A 197 -3.95 0.75 0.52
N TRP A 198 -3.58 1.93 0.05
CA TRP A 198 -2.33 2.17 -0.64
C TRP A 198 -1.21 2.56 0.32
N ILE A 199 -0.06 1.90 0.23
CA ILE A 199 1.14 2.29 0.97
C ILE A 199 1.93 3.34 0.16
N SER A 200 1.73 4.60 0.53
CA SER A 200 2.47 5.77 0.10
C SER A 200 3.76 5.98 0.93
N SER A 201 4.33 7.18 0.91
CA SER A 201 5.55 7.59 1.62
C SER A 201 5.45 9.01 2.15
N LEU A 202 6.21 9.37 3.18
CA LEU A 202 6.44 10.78 3.56
C LEU A 202 7.10 11.58 2.44
N GLU A 203 7.79 10.89 1.54
CA GLU A 203 8.54 11.46 0.43
C GLU A 203 7.70 11.64 -0.84
N ALA A 204 6.37 11.59 -0.71
CA ALA A 204 5.43 11.85 -1.80
C ALA A 204 5.33 13.36 -2.09
N TYR A 205 6.45 13.97 -2.46
CA TYR A 205 6.57 15.41 -2.66
C TYR A 205 5.83 15.88 -3.92
N ALA A 206 5.27 17.10 -3.89
CA ALA A 206 4.58 17.65 -5.05
C ALA A 206 5.53 17.86 -6.24
N TRP A 207 6.75 18.34 -5.99
CA TRP A 207 7.75 18.63 -7.03
C TRP A 207 8.26 17.39 -7.78
N ALA A 208 8.12 16.19 -7.22
CA ALA A 208 8.63 14.96 -7.83
C ALA A 208 7.71 14.41 -8.92
N TYR A 209 6.43 14.79 -8.93
CA TYR A 209 5.42 14.29 -9.87
C TYR A 209 5.11 15.32 -10.96
N SER A 210 4.93 14.83 -12.19
CA SER A 210 4.49 15.64 -13.32
C SER A 210 3.49 14.87 -14.18
N GLU A 211 2.37 15.49 -14.52
CA GLU A 211 1.35 14.95 -15.44
C GLU A 211 1.88 14.74 -16.86
N LYS A 212 3.01 15.36 -17.21
CA LYS A 212 3.69 15.19 -18.50
C LYS A 212 4.58 13.95 -18.54
N ASP A 213 4.90 13.38 -17.38
CA ASP A 213 5.70 12.17 -17.21
C ASP A 213 5.03 11.26 -16.19
N LEU A 214 3.79 10.86 -16.47
CA LEU A 214 2.96 10.03 -15.60
C LEU A 214 3.68 8.77 -15.12
N GLU A 215 4.43 8.14 -16.03
CA GLU A 215 5.18 6.92 -15.77
C GLU A 215 6.53 7.15 -15.06
N GLY A 216 6.94 8.41 -14.88
CA GLY A 216 8.21 8.77 -14.26
C GLY A 216 9.44 8.27 -15.02
N ARG A 217 9.38 8.20 -16.36
CA ARG A 217 10.49 7.73 -17.20
C ARG A 217 11.64 8.73 -17.19
N ALA A 218 11.35 10.03 -17.21
CA ALA A 218 12.34 11.10 -17.16
C ALA A 218 12.58 11.61 -15.73
N ALA A 219 11.77 11.18 -14.75
CA ALA A 219 11.88 11.59 -13.36
C ALA A 219 13.23 11.20 -12.73
N SER A 220 13.92 12.18 -12.15
CA SER A 220 15.09 11.96 -11.31
C SER A 220 14.77 11.29 -9.97
N HIS A 221 13.49 11.34 -9.57
CA HIS A 221 12.95 10.85 -8.30
C HIS A 221 11.70 10.00 -8.57
N SER A 222 11.88 8.93 -9.34
CA SER A 222 10.76 8.08 -9.80
C SER A 222 10.02 7.38 -8.65
N TYR A 223 10.70 7.05 -7.55
CA TYR A 223 10.06 6.53 -6.35
C TYR A 223 9.09 7.56 -5.76
N GLU A 224 9.57 8.77 -5.46
CA GLU A 224 8.79 9.88 -4.90
C GLU A 224 7.63 10.26 -5.81
N SER A 225 7.88 10.36 -7.13
CA SER A 225 6.86 10.58 -8.15
C SER A 225 5.74 9.54 -8.08
N SER A 226 6.10 8.25 -8.00
CA SER A 226 5.11 7.17 -7.90
C SER A 226 4.28 7.24 -6.60
N LYS A 227 4.88 7.67 -5.49
CA LYS A 227 4.20 7.81 -4.20
C LYS A 227 3.30 9.05 -4.17
N ARG A 228 3.72 10.15 -4.81
CA ARG A 228 2.87 11.32 -5.02
C ARG A 228 1.67 10.99 -5.89
N LEU A 229 1.86 10.22 -6.97
CA LEU A 229 0.77 9.72 -7.80
C LEU A 229 -0.24 8.88 -6.99
N THR A 230 0.24 8.01 -6.09
CA THR A 230 -0.63 7.28 -5.16
C THR A 230 -1.48 8.21 -4.29
N ASP A 231 -0.88 9.26 -3.71
CA ASP A 231 -1.61 10.24 -2.89
C ASP A 231 -2.68 10.96 -3.71
N VAL A 232 -2.32 11.44 -4.91
CA VAL A 232 -3.28 12.09 -5.82
C VAL A 232 -4.45 11.15 -6.12
N LEU A 233 -4.18 9.91 -6.53
CA LEU A 233 -5.26 8.96 -6.87
C LEU A 233 -6.18 8.69 -5.68
N ALA A 234 -5.63 8.35 -4.51
CA ALA A 234 -6.43 8.01 -3.35
C ALA A 234 -7.27 9.19 -2.84
N LEU A 235 -6.63 10.35 -2.62
CA LEU A 235 -7.26 11.51 -1.97
C LEU A 235 -8.18 12.30 -2.91
N THR A 236 -8.03 12.14 -4.22
CA THR A 236 -8.92 12.77 -5.20
C THR A 236 -10.03 11.85 -5.72
N SER A 237 -10.07 10.58 -5.32
CA SER A 237 -11.02 9.57 -5.83
C SER A 237 -12.51 9.95 -5.65
N ASP A 238 -12.83 10.66 -4.58
CA ASP A 238 -14.20 11.09 -4.24
C ASP A 238 -14.54 12.53 -4.68
N LEU A 239 -13.65 13.21 -5.39
CA LEU A 239 -13.88 14.59 -5.85
C LEU A 239 -14.84 14.62 -7.04
N LYS A 240 -15.64 15.69 -7.13
CA LYS A 240 -16.53 15.89 -8.29
C LYS A 240 -15.75 15.95 -9.61
N ALA A 241 -14.56 16.55 -9.58
CA ALA A 241 -13.71 16.74 -10.75
C ALA A 241 -13.15 15.43 -11.34
N THR A 242 -13.01 14.38 -10.54
CA THR A 242 -12.42 13.08 -10.93
C THR A 242 -13.49 12.00 -11.19
N LYS A 243 -14.72 12.26 -10.74
CA LYS A 243 -15.87 11.36 -10.81
C LYS A 243 -16.03 10.61 -12.15
N PRO A 244 -15.89 11.23 -13.34
CA PRO A 244 -16.05 10.51 -14.61
C PRO A 244 -15.10 9.32 -14.80
N TRP A 245 -13.88 9.40 -14.24
CA TRP A 245 -12.86 8.36 -14.35
C TRP A 245 -12.83 7.47 -13.11
N ALA A 246 -12.94 8.06 -11.92
CA ALA A 246 -12.97 7.31 -10.67
C ALA A 246 -14.19 6.37 -10.59
N ASP A 247 -15.38 6.83 -11.00
CA ASP A 247 -16.56 5.96 -11.08
C ASP A 247 -16.45 4.94 -12.23
N GLY A 248 -15.69 5.22 -13.30
CA GLY A 248 -15.37 4.20 -14.32
C GLY A 248 -14.46 3.10 -13.78
N PHE A 249 -13.48 3.48 -12.97
CA PHE A 249 -12.50 2.57 -12.36
C PHE A 249 -13.09 1.72 -11.23
N LEU A 250 -13.83 2.34 -10.30
CA LEU A 250 -14.49 1.69 -9.15
C LEU A 250 -15.88 1.14 -9.51
N GLY A 251 -16.34 1.51 -10.70
CA GLY A 251 -17.64 1.21 -11.30
C GLY A 251 -18.83 1.86 -10.58
N GLU A 252 -19.85 2.24 -11.33
CA GLU A 252 -21.09 2.85 -10.81
C GLU A 252 -21.88 1.87 -9.91
N GLN A 253 -21.99 2.16 -8.62
CA GLN A 253 -22.99 1.55 -7.73
C GLN A 253 -23.58 2.65 -6.83
N GLN A 254 -24.79 3.09 -7.16
CA GLN A 254 -25.75 3.60 -6.20
C GLN A 254 -26.71 2.45 -5.89
N ASN A 255 -26.70 1.94 -4.66
CA ASN A 255 -27.87 1.22 -4.15
C ASN A 255 -28.89 2.25 -3.65
N ALA A 256 -30.12 1.82 -3.35
CA ALA A 256 -31.23 2.69 -2.95
C ALA A 256 -30.92 3.66 -1.78
N ASP A 257 -29.89 3.36 -0.98
CA ASP A 257 -29.43 4.17 0.17
C ASP A 257 -28.14 4.99 -0.10
N GLY A 258 -27.61 5.00 -1.33
CA GLY A 258 -26.55 5.93 -1.77
C GLY A 258 -25.12 5.74 -1.24
N GLU A 259 -24.83 4.78 -0.35
CA GLU A 259 -23.58 4.80 0.44
C GLU A 259 -22.57 3.63 0.28
N ARG A 260 -22.83 2.60 -0.54
CA ARG A 260 -21.97 1.40 -0.56
C ARG A 260 -21.02 1.35 -1.76
N LYS A 261 -19.93 2.12 -1.68
CA LYS A 261 -18.82 2.11 -2.66
C LYS A 261 -17.57 1.44 -2.09
N VAL A 262 -16.75 0.86 -2.98
CA VAL A 262 -15.37 0.48 -2.67
C VAL A 262 -14.61 1.74 -2.29
N LYS A 263 -13.94 1.73 -1.13
CA LYS A 263 -13.27 2.91 -0.58
C LYS A 263 -11.77 2.86 -0.83
N LEU A 264 -11.18 4.00 -1.16
CA LEU A 264 -9.74 4.16 -1.35
C LEU A 264 -9.15 4.92 -0.17
N PHE A 265 -8.05 4.40 0.36
CA PHE A 265 -7.26 5.02 1.41
C PHE A 265 -5.80 5.07 1.01
N THR A 266 -5.09 6.06 1.53
CA THR A 266 -3.62 6.12 1.47
C THR A 266 -3.05 6.25 2.86
N CYS A 267 -1.95 5.53 3.11
CA CYS A 267 -1.19 5.65 4.33
C CYS A 267 0.31 5.50 4.10
N HIS A 268 1.13 5.73 5.11
CA HIS A 268 2.57 5.49 5.05
C HIS A 268 3.09 4.90 6.36
N PRO A 269 4.18 4.11 6.31
CA PRO A 269 4.68 3.38 7.47
C PRO A 269 5.56 4.23 8.41
N GLY A 270 5.55 5.56 8.24
CA GLY A 270 6.64 6.39 8.75
C GLY A 270 7.98 5.95 8.15
N ILE A 271 9.03 5.96 8.95
CA ILE A 271 10.39 5.59 8.59
C ILE A 271 10.74 4.31 9.33
N CYS A 272 10.83 3.22 8.58
CA CYS A 272 11.19 1.89 9.07
C CYS A 272 12.56 1.48 8.53
N ALA A 273 13.37 0.83 9.36
CA ALA A 273 14.58 0.17 8.91
C ALA A 273 14.21 -1.06 8.07
N THR A 274 14.19 -0.88 6.74
CA THR A 274 13.89 -1.93 5.75
C THR A 274 15.04 -2.06 4.76
N SER A 275 15.18 -3.23 4.14
CA SER A 275 16.18 -3.49 3.09
C SER A 275 15.79 -2.87 1.74
N MET A 276 15.03 -1.76 1.73
CA MET A 276 14.66 -1.07 0.50
C MET A 276 15.87 -0.40 -0.16
N VAL A 277 16.85 0.03 0.66
CA VAL A 277 18.20 0.40 0.24
C VAL A 277 19.14 -0.68 0.76
N GLU A 278 19.86 -1.37 -0.13
CA GLU A 278 20.85 -2.37 0.27
C GLU A 278 22.06 -1.68 0.90
N LEU A 279 22.27 -1.91 2.20
CA LEU A 279 23.37 -1.34 2.96
C LEU A 279 24.24 -2.44 3.56
N PRO A 280 25.58 -2.28 3.53
CA PRO A 280 26.49 -3.06 4.38
C PRO A 280 26.04 -3.03 5.84
N LEU A 281 26.29 -4.13 6.56
CA LEU A 281 25.80 -4.32 7.93
C LEU A 281 26.16 -3.16 8.88
N VAL A 282 27.35 -2.59 8.74
CA VAL A 282 27.77 -1.42 9.55
C VAL A 282 26.88 -0.21 9.26
N LEU A 283 26.63 0.09 7.99
CA LEU A 283 25.79 1.22 7.58
C LEU A 283 24.32 1.01 7.96
N TRP A 284 23.85 -0.24 8.00
CA TRP A 284 22.54 -0.57 8.54
C TRP A 284 22.39 -0.16 10.02
N TYR A 285 23.38 -0.48 10.85
CA TYR A 285 23.37 -0.06 12.25
C TYR A 285 23.52 1.46 12.40
N CYS A 286 24.35 2.12 11.59
CA CYS A 286 24.46 3.58 11.59
C CYS A 286 23.14 4.26 11.21
N MET A 287 22.47 3.81 10.14
CA MET A 287 21.16 4.30 9.72
C MET A 287 20.12 4.10 10.84
N THR A 288 20.08 2.91 11.42
CA THR A 288 19.17 2.59 12.52
C THR A 288 19.39 3.52 13.72
N LEU A 289 20.66 3.73 14.12
CA LEU A 289 21.01 4.67 15.18
C LEU A 289 20.57 6.10 14.83
N ALA A 290 20.75 6.54 13.59
CA ALA A 290 20.33 7.86 13.15
C ALA A 290 18.82 8.06 13.27
N PHE A 291 18.03 7.01 12.97
CA PHE A 291 16.58 7.01 13.18
C PHE A 291 16.20 7.06 14.66
N TYR A 292 16.91 6.33 15.53
CA TYR A 292 16.70 6.43 16.99
C TYR A 292 16.97 7.84 17.50
N ILE A 293 18.06 8.49 17.04
CA ILE A 293 18.37 9.87 17.40
C ILE A 293 17.24 10.81 16.94
N ALA A 294 16.76 10.71 15.70
CA ALA A 294 15.67 11.56 15.22
C ALA A 294 14.37 11.36 16.01
N ARG A 295 14.03 10.11 16.37
CA ARG A 295 12.89 9.82 17.25
C ARG A 295 13.08 10.45 18.63
N TRP A 296 14.25 10.33 19.24
CA TRP A 296 14.56 10.95 20.52
C TRP A 296 14.56 12.47 20.45
N LEU A 297 14.85 13.07 19.30
CA LEU A 297 14.73 14.51 19.08
C LEU A 297 13.27 14.96 18.88
N GLY A 298 12.31 14.03 18.83
CA GLY A 298 10.88 14.32 18.80
C GLY A 298 10.21 14.07 17.47
N SER A 299 10.91 13.49 16.48
CA SER A 299 10.28 13.13 15.22
C SER A 299 9.15 12.13 15.45
N PRO A 300 7.91 12.42 15.01
CA PRO A 300 6.79 11.50 15.17
C PRO A 300 6.81 10.36 14.15
N TRP A 301 7.63 10.47 13.10
CA TRP A 301 7.57 9.56 11.96
C TRP A 301 8.56 8.40 11.99
N HIS A 302 9.46 8.37 12.97
CA HIS A 302 10.49 7.33 13.06
C HIS A 302 9.96 6.11 13.82
N SER A 303 9.16 5.28 13.15
CA SER A 303 8.65 4.02 13.68
C SER A 303 9.75 2.98 13.91
N ILE A 304 10.80 3.02 13.07
CA ILE A 304 12.01 2.17 13.09
C ILE A 304 11.71 0.69 12.81
N SER A 305 10.81 0.06 13.56
CA SER A 305 10.39 -1.31 13.31
C SER A 305 9.30 -1.37 12.23
N THR A 306 9.35 -2.41 11.40
CA THR A 306 8.31 -2.66 10.40
C THR A 306 6.97 -3.05 11.04
N GLU A 307 6.99 -3.59 12.26
CA GLU A 307 5.78 -3.85 13.03
C GLU A 307 5.05 -2.56 13.40
N ALA A 308 5.76 -1.55 13.92
CA ALA A 308 5.17 -0.25 14.17
C ALA A 308 4.77 0.45 12.86
N GLY A 309 5.57 0.28 11.80
CA GLY A 309 5.25 0.80 10.47
C GLY A 309 3.96 0.25 9.86
N ALA A 310 3.57 -0.97 10.21
CA ALA A 310 2.35 -1.58 9.69
C ALA A 310 1.05 -1.03 10.33
N ASN A 311 1.16 -0.18 11.36
CA ASN A 311 0.02 0.26 12.16
C ASN A 311 -1.09 0.94 11.37
N SER A 312 -0.78 1.99 10.60
CA SER A 312 -1.78 2.72 9.81
C SER A 312 -2.46 1.87 8.75
N ALA A 313 -1.71 0.99 8.07
CA ALA A 313 -2.25 0.09 7.05
C ALA A 313 -3.26 -0.90 7.66
N VAL A 314 -2.91 -1.52 8.78
CA VAL A 314 -3.78 -2.48 9.48
C VAL A 314 -4.98 -1.77 10.10
N HIS A 315 -4.79 -0.58 10.68
CA HIS A 315 -5.88 0.22 11.18
C HIS A 315 -6.92 0.51 10.09
N LEU A 316 -6.51 1.00 8.91
CA LEU A 316 -7.44 1.28 7.81
C LEU A 316 -8.12 0.02 7.24
N ALA A 317 -7.44 -1.12 7.29
CA ALA A 317 -8.05 -2.40 6.89
C ALA A 317 -9.12 -2.88 7.89
N LEU A 318 -8.99 -2.54 9.18
CA LEU A 318 -9.84 -3.06 10.27
C LEU A 318 -10.84 -2.06 10.86
N ILE A 319 -10.68 -0.75 10.60
CA ILE A 319 -11.49 0.33 11.18
C ILE A 319 -12.99 0.09 10.98
N GLY A 320 -13.83 0.38 11.97
CA GLY A 320 -15.28 0.26 11.85
C GLY A 320 -15.87 1.31 10.90
N GLU A 321 -17.04 1.03 10.30
CA GLU A 321 -17.70 2.01 9.40
C GLU A 321 -18.09 3.32 10.12
N GLU A 322 -18.44 3.26 11.40
CA GLU A 322 -18.79 4.44 12.22
C GLU A 322 -17.58 5.36 12.41
N GLU A 323 -16.48 4.83 12.94
CA GLU A 323 -15.22 5.57 13.14
C GLU A 323 -14.67 6.13 11.82
N LEU A 324 -14.80 5.36 10.74
CA LEU A 324 -14.40 5.76 9.39
C LEU A 324 -15.19 7.01 8.93
N LYS A 325 -16.52 7.02 9.12
CA LYS A 325 -17.37 8.17 8.79
C LYS A 325 -17.05 9.39 9.65
N GLU A 326 -16.89 9.20 10.96
CA GLU A 326 -16.56 10.27 11.90
C GLU A 326 -15.22 10.95 11.57
N THR A 327 -14.22 10.14 11.25
CA THR A 327 -12.87 10.63 10.96
C THR A 327 -12.71 11.13 9.53
N LYS A 328 -13.67 10.88 8.63
CA LYS A 328 -13.55 11.13 7.17
C LYS A 328 -12.27 10.53 6.61
N ALA A 329 -12.03 9.25 6.94
CA ALA A 329 -10.75 8.59 6.74
C ALA A 329 -10.30 8.57 5.26
N GLU A 330 -11.21 8.55 4.28
CA GLU A 330 -10.88 8.52 2.85
C GLU A 330 -10.19 9.80 2.36
N ARG A 331 -10.38 10.93 3.06
CA ARG A 331 -9.86 12.25 2.69
C ARG A 331 -8.60 12.63 3.43
N LYS A 332 -7.89 11.63 3.98
CA LYS A 332 -6.73 11.86 4.83
C LYS A 332 -5.66 10.85 4.49
N LYS A 333 -4.41 11.32 4.51
CA LYS A 333 -3.25 10.45 4.50
C LYS A 333 -2.91 10.06 5.93
N TRP A 334 -2.93 8.77 6.21
CA TRP A 334 -2.66 8.23 7.54
C TRP A 334 -1.20 7.81 7.69
N GLY A 335 -0.62 8.05 8.85
CA GLY A 335 0.78 7.78 9.13
C GLY A 335 0.94 6.88 10.33
N SER A 336 1.72 5.81 10.15
CA SER A 336 2.32 5.10 11.28
C SER A 336 3.42 5.97 11.86
N GLY A 337 3.28 6.33 13.13
CA GLY A 337 4.24 7.14 13.86
C GLY A 337 4.66 6.48 15.17
N SER A 338 5.55 7.16 15.87
CA SER A 338 5.98 6.78 17.21
C SER A 338 6.31 8.02 18.02
N ASP A 339 6.02 7.97 19.31
CA ASP A 339 6.50 8.99 20.22
C ASP A 339 8.00 8.78 20.56
N ARG A 340 8.54 9.67 21.40
CA ARG A 340 9.97 9.63 21.81
C ARG A 340 10.34 8.32 22.52
N ALA A 341 9.39 7.67 23.18
CA ALA A 341 9.57 6.39 23.88
C ALA A 341 9.43 5.18 22.94
N GLY A 342 9.02 5.40 21.68
CA GLY A 342 8.75 4.34 20.72
C GLY A 342 7.36 3.71 20.87
N ARG A 343 6.44 4.35 21.61
CA ARG A 343 5.03 3.93 21.61
C ARG A 343 4.42 4.34 20.29
N GLU A 344 3.68 3.42 19.69
CA GLU A 344 3.07 3.63 18.39
C GLU A 344 1.98 4.70 18.45
N VAL A 345 1.94 5.55 17.44
CA VAL A 345 0.93 6.61 17.31
C VAL A 345 0.39 6.58 15.89
N LEU A 346 -0.92 6.68 15.74
CA LEU A 346 -1.56 6.91 14.46
C LEU A 346 -1.75 8.42 14.26
N LYS A 347 -1.28 8.97 13.15
CA LYS A 347 -1.35 10.41 12.88
C LYS A 347 -1.87 10.69 11.48
N ILE A 348 -2.46 11.86 11.29
CA ILE A 348 -2.74 12.38 9.95
C ILE A 348 -1.51 13.13 9.46
N THR A 349 -1.21 12.96 8.18
CA THR A 349 -0.08 13.59 7.50
C THR A 349 -0.62 14.58 6.50
N GLU A 350 -0.17 15.82 6.58
CA GLU A 350 -0.51 16.84 5.61
C GLU A 350 0.11 16.50 4.25
N VAL A 351 -0.66 16.69 3.19
CA VAL A 351 -0.22 16.48 1.82
C VAL A 351 0.02 17.83 1.18
N GLU A 352 1.25 18.06 0.74
CA GLU A 352 1.68 19.32 0.11
C GLU A 352 0.74 19.67 -1.07
N GLY A 353 0.19 20.88 -1.08
CA GLY A 353 -0.70 21.35 -2.14
C GLY A 353 -2.05 20.64 -2.20
N GLU A 354 -2.46 19.90 -1.17
CA GLU A 354 -3.80 19.31 -1.09
C GLU A 354 -4.87 20.40 -0.88
N GLY A 355 -5.96 20.28 -1.66
CA GLY A 355 -7.10 21.20 -1.62
C GLY A 355 -7.03 22.34 -2.64
N GLY A 356 -8.17 22.94 -2.92
CA GLY A 356 -8.30 24.02 -3.91
C GLY A 356 -8.33 23.54 -5.38
N GLU A 357 -8.41 24.51 -6.28
CA GLU A 357 -8.63 24.25 -7.71
C GLU A 357 -7.45 23.55 -8.40
N GLU A 358 -6.22 23.85 -8.01
CA GLU A 358 -5.02 23.23 -8.57
C GLU A 358 -4.95 21.73 -8.25
N TRP A 359 -5.28 21.35 -7.00
CA TRP A 359 -5.35 19.95 -6.58
C TRP A 359 -6.46 19.19 -7.31
N GLU A 360 -7.64 19.81 -7.47
CA GLU A 360 -8.75 19.24 -8.23
C GLU A 360 -8.41 19.06 -9.72
N ALA A 361 -7.68 20.02 -10.29
CA ALA A 361 -7.18 19.93 -11.67
C ALA A 361 -6.15 18.80 -11.83
N LEU A 362 -5.20 18.71 -10.90
CA LEU A 362 -4.20 17.65 -10.85
C LEU A 362 -4.86 16.27 -10.76
N GLY A 363 -5.81 16.12 -9.82
CA GLY A 363 -6.58 14.89 -9.67
C GLY A 363 -7.32 14.51 -10.94
N ARG A 364 -8.03 15.47 -11.56
CA ARG A 364 -8.79 15.25 -12.79
C ARG A 364 -7.92 14.71 -13.92
N GLU A 365 -6.81 15.38 -14.20
CA GLU A 365 -5.92 15.00 -15.29
C GLU A 365 -5.20 13.68 -15.00
N THR A 366 -4.75 13.49 -13.76
CA THR A 366 -4.14 12.22 -13.32
C THR A 366 -5.08 11.03 -13.50
N TRP A 367 -6.32 11.14 -13.03
CA TRP A 367 -7.33 10.09 -13.19
C TRP A 367 -7.67 9.81 -14.65
N ARG A 368 -7.78 10.86 -15.47
CA ARG A 368 -8.00 10.74 -16.92
C ARG A 368 -6.90 9.93 -17.58
N GLN A 369 -5.64 10.30 -17.37
CA GLN A 369 -4.51 9.63 -17.99
C GLN A 369 -4.36 8.19 -17.51
N MET A 370 -4.57 7.92 -16.21
CA MET A 370 -4.49 6.56 -15.64
C MET A 370 -5.54 5.63 -16.22
N GLU A 371 -6.79 6.10 -16.39
CA GLU A 371 -7.85 5.30 -17.01
C GLU A 371 -7.63 5.09 -18.50
N GLU A 372 -7.20 6.12 -19.24
CA GLU A 372 -6.83 5.98 -20.66
C GLU A 372 -5.71 4.96 -20.85
N LEU A 373 -4.68 5.02 -20.01
CA LEU A 373 -3.55 4.08 -20.00
C LEU A 373 -4.03 2.66 -19.71
N ARG A 374 -4.88 2.46 -18.68
CA ARG A 374 -5.44 1.15 -18.34
C ARG A 374 -6.24 0.56 -19.49
N VAL A 375 -7.14 1.33 -20.10
CA VAL A 375 -7.96 0.88 -21.23
C VAL A 375 -7.10 0.55 -22.45
N MET A 376 -6.06 1.35 -22.70
CA MET A 376 -5.10 1.09 -23.77
C MET A 376 -4.32 -0.21 -23.53
N TRP A 377 -3.80 -0.43 -22.32
CA TRP A 377 -3.10 -1.69 -21.98
C TRP A 377 -4.01 -2.90 -22.00
N LYS A 378 -5.28 -2.77 -21.61
CA LYS A 378 -6.26 -3.85 -21.72
C LYS A 378 -6.37 -4.36 -23.15
N LYS A 379 -6.52 -3.46 -24.13
CA LYS A 379 -6.58 -3.82 -25.55
C LYS A 379 -5.30 -4.52 -26.02
N ARG A 380 -4.14 -4.06 -25.57
CA ARG A 380 -2.83 -4.64 -25.93
C ARG A 380 -2.58 -6.03 -25.34
N LEU A 381 -3.15 -6.31 -24.18
CA LEU A 381 -3.00 -7.60 -23.50
C LEU A 381 -4.02 -8.64 -23.98
N GLU A 382 -5.14 -8.20 -24.56
CA GLU A 382 -6.18 -9.05 -25.15
C GLU A 382 -5.95 -9.37 -26.64
N GLY A 383 -5.26 -8.48 -27.38
CA GLY A 383 -4.79 -8.73 -28.74
C GLY A 383 -3.51 -9.56 -28.76
#